data_AF-A0AAV0Y8Y3-F1
#
_entry.id   AF-A0AAV0Y8Y3-F1
#
_cell.length_a   1.000
_cell.length_b   1.000
_cell.length_c   1.000
_cell.angle_alpha   90.00
_cell.angle_beta   90.00
_cell.angle_gamma   90.00
#
_symmetry.space_group_name_H-M   'P 1'
#
loop_
_entity.id
_entity.type
_entity.pdbx_description
1 polymer ?
#
loop_
_entity_poly.entity_id
_entity_poly.type
_entity_poly.pdbx_seq_one_letter_code
_entity_poly.pdbx_strand_id
1 'polypeptide(L)'
;MSIAVLLCLKRIILIINNFYEPTFLFSLYTEHRMINASLSLKEHYNRPTGLLSNYMDQLVRGLSTQNTQKVDMLFTQTLTNYLYSAHPSHGFGMDIVSLDIQRTRDHGIPSYSEFRKYCGLKAIRSVQDLSKIMVEGSTDKLLKQYRDWTDIELLVGALFEKHEDDSMVGPTMRCIIREQFIRTRMADRYFYDLPNIFNEYQLTEIRKVTLARIFCDNSNNVTMMQKKVFLIPAMADLQLCNSRLIPKININHWSEMVDTFKK
;
A
#
# COMPACT_ATOMS: atom_id res chain seq x y z
N MET A 1 -12.87 5.28 -9.01
CA MET A 1 -11.83 5.83 -8.10
C MET A 1 -11.65 5.02 -6.80
N SER A 2 -12.48 4.01 -6.48
CA SER A 2 -12.38 3.24 -5.23
C SER A 2 -11.70 1.86 -5.34
N ILE A 3 -11.27 1.43 -6.54
CA ILE A 3 -10.50 0.18 -6.73
C ILE A 3 -8.99 0.40 -6.56
N ALA A 4 -8.53 1.65 -6.71
CA ALA A 4 -7.12 2.02 -6.58
C ALA A 4 -6.65 2.13 -5.12
N VAL A 5 -7.56 2.20 -4.14
CA VAL A 5 -7.19 2.53 -2.76
C VAL A 5 -6.57 1.34 -2.02
N LEU A 6 -6.74 0.09 -2.48
CA LEU A 6 -6.37 -1.04 -1.62
C LEU A 6 -5.74 -2.26 -2.34
N LEU A 7 -5.64 -2.25 -3.68
CA LEU A 7 -4.58 -3.00 -4.38
C LEU A 7 -3.17 -2.43 -4.06
N CYS A 8 -3.13 -1.27 -3.39
CA CYS A 8 -1.98 -0.63 -2.74
C CYS A 8 -1.23 -1.48 -1.71
N LEU A 9 -1.82 -2.56 -1.19
CA LEU A 9 -1.29 -3.20 0.02
C LEU A 9 0.06 -3.91 -0.17
N LYS A 10 0.46 -4.33 -1.39
CA LYS A 10 1.78 -4.95 -1.56
C LYS A 10 2.94 -3.96 -1.62
N ARG A 11 2.75 -2.69 -2.00
CA ARG A 11 3.88 -1.75 -2.14
C ARG A 11 3.66 -0.25 -1.92
N ILE A 12 2.42 0.25 -1.78
CA ILE A 12 2.20 1.72 -1.71
C ILE A 12 2.43 2.29 -0.30
N ILE A 13 2.66 1.43 0.70
CA ILE A 13 3.07 1.87 2.03
C ILE A 13 4.50 1.38 2.28
N LEU A 14 5.40 2.37 2.28
CA LEU A 14 6.75 2.39 2.84
C LEU A 14 7.87 1.68 2.06
N ILE A 15 8.44 2.48 1.16
CA ILE A 15 9.79 2.54 0.57
C ILE A 15 11.08 2.34 1.43
N ILE A 16 11.68 1.17 1.77
CA ILE A 16 12.92 1.16 2.62
C ILE A 16 14.13 0.38 2.09
N ASN A 17 15.30 1.01 2.27
CA ASN A 17 16.60 0.36 2.53
C ASN A 17 17.01 0.53 4.01
N ASN A 18 17.35 -0.58 4.67
CA ASN A 18 17.97 -0.73 6.01
C ASN A 18 17.16 -0.42 7.28
N PHE A 19 17.16 -1.40 8.21
CA PHE A 19 16.42 -1.43 9.48
C PHE A 19 17.04 -0.57 10.62
N TYR A 20 18.16 0.12 10.37
CA TYR A 20 18.92 0.84 11.40
C TYR A 20 19.15 2.33 11.11
N GLU A 21 18.67 2.85 9.97
CA GLU A 21 18.83 4.25 9.65
C GLU A 21 17.75 5.11 10.33
N PRO A 22 18.11 6.17 11.07
CA PRO A 22 17.14 7.10 11.68
C PRO A 22 16.31 7.85 10.62
N THR A 23 16.76 7.83 9.36
CA THR A 23 16.15 8.57 8.27
C THR A 23 15.61 7.62 7.21
N PHE A 24 14.32 7.72 6.89
CA PHE A 24 13.72 7.01 5.78
C PHE A 24 14.21 7.63 4.47
N LEU A 25 14.97 6.84 3.70
CA LEU A 25 15.47 7.20 2.38
C LEU A 25 14.80 6.34 1.32
N PHE A 26 14.26 6.95 0.29
CA PHE A 26 13.81 6.23 -0.91
C PHE A 26 14.82 6.46 -2.05
N SER A 27 15.16 5.39 -2.76
CA SER A 27 16.17 5.41 -3.80
C SER A 27 15.56 5.78 -5.16
N LEU A 28 16.30 6.61 -5.89
CA LEU A 28 16.00 7.01 -7.26
C LEU A 28 16.76 6.10 -8.21
N TYR A 29 16.05 5.47 -9.14
CA TYR A 29 16.64 4.49 -10.05
C TYR A 29 16.79 5.04 -11.46
N THR A 30 17.92 4.71 -12.09
CA THR A 30 18.11 4.87 -13.53
C THR A 30 17.32 3.81 -14.30
N GLU A 31 17.27 3.95 -15.63
CA GLU A 31 16.58 2.99 -16.49
C GLU A 31 17.06 1.54 -16.30
N HIS A 32 18.38 1.37 -16.13
CA HIS A 32 19.04 0.08 -15.90
C HIS A 32 18.93 -0.42 -14.45
N ARG A 33 18.03 0.17 -13.64
CA ARG A 33 17.82 -0.16 -12.22
C ARG A 33 19.09 -0.04 -11.37
N MET A 34 19.97 0.88 -11.74
CA MET A 34 21.06 1.33 -10.88
C MET A 34 20.58 2.48 -10.00
N ILE A 35 21.02 2.50 -8.74
CA ILE A 35 20.74 3.63 -7.83
C ILE A 35 21.49 4.85 -8.33
N ASN A 36 20.75 5.92 -8.60
CA ASN A 36 21.30 7.23 -9.02
C ASN A 36 21.53 8.13 -7.81
N ALA A 37 20.53 8.21 -6.93
CA ALA A 37 20.53 9.05 -5.74
C ALA A 37 19.50 8.49 -4.74
N SER A 38 19.43 9.08 -3.56
CA SER A 38 18.38 8.81 -2.58
C SER A 38 17.82 10.12 -2.04
N LEU A 39 16.53 10.13 -1.72
CA LEU A 39 15.86 11.29 -1.15
C LEU A 39 15.28 10.94 0.22
N SER A 40 15.34 11.90 1.14
CA SER A 40 14.79 11.75 2.48
C SER A 40 13.30 12.03 2.49
N LEU A 41 12.49 11.11 3.01
CA LEU A 41 11.04 11.34 3.17
C LEU A 41 10.75 12.53 4.09
N LYS A 42 11.58 12.72 5.14
CA LYS A 42 11.49 13.83 6.09
C LYS A 42 11.49 15.19 5.38
N GLU A 43 12.33 15.35 4.36
CA GLU A 43 12.52 16.63 3.66
C GLU A 43 11.46 16.91 2.60
N HIS A 44 10.67 15.88 2.24
CA HIS A 44 9.75 15.90 1.11
C HIS A 44 8.27 15.80 1.51
N TYR A 45 7.96 15.76 2.81
CA TYR A 45 6.57 15.88 3.27
C TYR A 45 5.93 17.17 2.76
N ASN A 46 4.78 17.05 2.10
CA ASN A 46 4.01 18.17 1.53
C ASN A 46 4.82 19.12 0.63
N ARG A 47 5.88 18.63 -0.01
CA ARG A 47 6.77 19.41 -0.90
C ARG A 47 6.90 18.75 -2.27
N PRO A 48 5.83 18.71 -3.08
CA PRO A 48 5.81 17.91 -4.31
C PRO A 48 6.57 18.56 -5.48
N THR A 49 6.73 19.88 -5.49
CA THR A 49 7.21 20.63 -6.67
C THR A 49 8.54 20.10 -7.22
N GLY A 50 9.53 19.88 -6.35
CA GLY A 50 10.84 19.37 -6.78
C GLY A 50 10.78 17.92 -7.29
N LEU A 51 9.92 17.09 -6.71
CA LEU A 51 9.71 15.69 -7.12
C LEU A 51 9.04 15.60 -8.48
N LEU A 52 7.97 16.38 -8.67
CA LEU A 52 7.17 16.38 -9.90
C LEU A 52 7.99 16.85 -11.10
N SER A 53 8.82 17.88 -10.94
CA SER A 53 9.59 18.43 -12.05
C SER A 53 10.82 17.61 -12.44
N ASN A 54 11.43 16.89 -11.49
CA ASN A 54 12.79 16.35 -11.70
C ASN A 54 12.93 14.82 -11.53
N TYR A 55 12.03 14.19 -10.77
CA TYR A 55 12.29 12.83 -10.24
C TYR A 55 11.19 11.81 -10.52
N MET A 56 10.15 12.16 -11.29
CA MET A 56 9.00 11.28 -11.51
C MET A 56 9.37 9.93 -12.15
N ASP A 57 10.19 9.93 -13.20
CA ASP A 57 10.59 8.68 -13.84
C ASP A 57 11.41 7.79 -12.90
N GLN A 58 12.33 8.39 -12.15
CA GLN A 58 13.18 7.69 -11.18
C GLN A 58 12.36 7.14 -10.00
N LEU A 59 11.33 7.88 -9.57
CA LEU A 59 10.37 7.45 -8.54
C LEU A 59 9.54 6.26 -9.02
N VAL A 60 9.00 6.31 -10.25
CA VAL A 60 8.24 5.20 -10.85
C VAL A 60 9.09 3.93 -10.94
N ARG A 61 10.37 4.06 -11.32
CA ARG A 61 11.31 2.93 -11.28
C ARG A 61 11.59 2.46 -9.86
N GLY A 62 11.74 3.37 -8.89
CA GLY A 62 11.92 3.02 -7.48
C GLY A 62 10.74 2.23 -6.90
N LEU A 63 9.51 2.70 -7.10
CA LEU A 63 8.27 2.03 -6.68
C LEU A 63 8.18 0.58 -7.20
N SER A 64 8.61 0.38 -8.43
CA SER A 64 8.62 -0.92 -9.10
C SER A 64 9.91 -1.72 -8.90
N THR A 65 10.85 -1.31 -8.06
CA THR A 65 12.13 -2.04 -7.92
C THR A 65 12.47 -2.31 -6.47
N GLN A 66 12.51 -1.27 -5.65
CA GLN A 66 13.06 -1.35 -4.30
C GLN A 66 12.10 -2.04 -3.30
N ASN A 67 12.61 -2.54 -2.17
CA ASN A 67 11.83 -3.32 -1.20
C ASN A 67 10.96 -2.45 -0.30
N THR A 68 9.73 -2.89 0.00
CA THR A 68 8.97 -2.25 1.08
C THR A 68 9.43 -2.67 2.46
N GLN A 69 9.16 -1.81 3.42
CA GLN A 69 9.17 -2.13 4.83
C GLN A 69 8.17 -3.25 5.12
N LYS A 70 8.50 -4.09 6.09
CA LYS A 70 7.57 -5.08 6.61
C LYS A 70 6.43 -4.36 7.33
N VAL A 71 5.23 -4.93 7.26
CA VAL A 71 4.10 -4.47 8.05
C VAL A 71 4.29 -5.01 9.46
N ASP A 72 4.89 -4.22 10.34
CA ASP A 72 5.11 -4.57 11.74
C ASP A 72 5.18 -3.29 12.59
N MET A 73 5.50 -3.43 13.88
CA MET A 73 5.62 -2.30 14.81
C MET A 73 6.97 -1.58 14.74
N LEU A 74 7.87 -1.97 13.84
CA LEU A 74 9.20 -1.36 13.70
C LEU A 74 9.13 -0.17 12.75
N PHE A 75 8.52 0.93 13.18
CA PHE A 75 8.43 2.15 12.37
C PHE A 75 9.75 2.93 12.35
N THR A 76 10.04 3.61 11.24
CA THR A 76 11.21 4.49 11.15
C THR A 76 11.03 5.74 12.01
N GLN A 77 12.12 6.29 12.52
CA GLN A 77 12.08 7.55 13.26
C GLN A 77 11.55 8.71 12.42
N THR A 78 11.66 8.63 11.09
CA THR A 78 11.05 9.62 10.17
C THR A 78 9.53 9.69 10.29
N LEU A 79 8.87 8.59 10.65
CA LEU A 79 7.42 8.54 10.86
C LEU A 79 7.02 8.72 12.33
N THR A 80 7.86 8.31 13.28
CA THR A 80 7.53 8.39 14.71
C THR A 80 8.03 9.66 15.40
N ASN A 81 9.03 10.36 14.85
CA ASN A 81 9.57 11.58 15.45
C ASN A 81 9.53 12.81 14.53
N TYR A 82 9.32 12.62 13.23
CA TYR A 82 9.49 13.68 12.23
C TYR A 82 8.35 13.78 11.21
N LEU A 83 7.21 13.12 11.46
CA LEU A 83 6.06 13.20 10.55
C LEU A 83 5.64 14.65 10.38
N TYR A 84 5.54 15.11 9.13
CA TYR A 84 5.22 16.50 8.75
C TYR A 84 6.10 17.58 9.41
N SER A 85 7.35 17.26 9.78
CA SER A 85 8.30 18.28 10.22
C SER A 85 8.55 19.30 9.08
N ALA A 86 7.95 20.48 9.22
CA ALA A 86 7.86 21.46 8.12
C ALA A 86 9.10 22.35 7.99
N HIS A 87 9.96 22.44 9.02
CA HIS A 87 11.07 23.40 9.04
C HIS A 87 12.34 22.83 9.72
N PRO A 88 13.55 23.07 9.17
CA PRO A 88 14.82 22.60 9.73
C PRO A 88 15.09 23.05 11.17
N SER A 89 14.50 24.17 11.59
CA SER A 89 14.65 24.72 12.95
C SER A 89 13.73 24.06 13.99
N HIS A 90 12.75 23.26 13.57
CA HIS A 90 11.90 22.51 14.49
C HIS A 90 12.53 21.14 14.69
N GLY A 91 13.06 20.90 15.89
CA GLY A 91 13.79 19.68 16.22
C GLY A 91 12.95 18.40 16.14
N PHE A 92 11.62 18.50 16.10
CA PHE A 92 10.69 17.36 16.12
C PHE A 92 9.45 17.62 15.25
N GLY A 93 8.83 16.54 14.76
CA GLY A 93 7.52 16.52 14.10
C GLY A 93 6.51 15.74 14.95
N MET A 94 5.56 15.07 14.30
CA MET A 94 4.59 14.20 14.97
C MET A 94 5.00 12.72 14.90
N ASP A 95 4.30 11.90 15.69
CA ASP A 95 4.39 10.44 15.69
C ASP A 95 3.14 9.84 15.04
N ILE A 96 3.30 9.19 13.89
CA ILE A 96 2.18 8.56 13.18
C ILE A 96 1.46 7.49 14.01
N VAL A 97 2.21 6.70 14.80
CA VAL A 97 1.65 5.58 15.55
C VAL A 97 0.85 6.10 16.72
N SER A 98 1.41 7.06 17.47
CA SER A 98 0.68 7.72 18.56
C SER A 98 -0.57 8.46 18.06
N LEU A 99 -0.50 9.11 16.89
CA LEU A 99 -1.65 9.75 16.25
C LEU A 99 -2.74 8.74 15.88
N ASP A 100 -2.38 7.60 15.29
CA ASP A 100 -3.36 6.61 14.86
C ASP A 100 -3.99 5.87 16.07
N ILE A 101 -3.25 5.66 17.16
CA ILE A 101 -3.81 5.19 18.44
C ILE A 101 -4.81 6.21 18.98
N GLN A 102 -4.45 7.50 19.03
CA GLN A 102 -5.37 8.54 19.49
C GLN A 102 -6.60 8.67 18.59
N ARG A 103 -6.44 8.55 17.26
CA ARG A 103 -7.57 8.54 16.31
C ARG A 103 -8.50 7.34 16.52
N THR A 104 -7.94 6.18 16.85
CA THR A 104 -8.73 4.98 17.17
C THR A 104 -9.64 5.24 18.38
N ARG A 105 -9.12 5.91 19.41
CA ARG A 105 -9.88 6.28 20.62
C ARG A 105 -10.92 7.36 20.33
N ASP A 106 -10.54 8.40 19.59
CA ASP A 106 -11.43 9.49 19.17
C ASP A 106 -12.64 8.98 18.39
N HIS A 107 -12.41 8.04 17.46
CA HIS A 107 -13.48 7.42 16.68
C HIS A 107 -14.27 6.34 17.44
N GLY A 108 -13.95 6.06 18.71
CA GLY A 108 -14.63 5.05 19.51
C GLY A 108 -14.53 3.64 18.93
N ILE A 109 -13.43 3.33 18.24
CA ILE A 109 -13.25 2.03 17.58
C ILE A 109 -13.14 0.93 18.66
N PRO A 110 -13.93 -0.16 18.55
CA PRO A 110 -13.82 -1.28 19.49
C PRO A 110 -12.43 -1.90 19.55
N SER A 111 -12.14 -2.57 20.66
CA SER A 111 -10.84 -3.19 20.89
C SER A 111 -10.55 -4.32 19.89
N TYR A 112 -9.27 -4.69 19.81
CA TYR A 112 -8.79 -5.80 19.00
C TYR A 112 -9.57 -7.10 19.28
N SER A 113 -9.87 -7.41 20.55
CA SER A 113 -10.62 -8.62 20.92
C SER A 113 -12.05 -8.62 20.39
N GLU A 114 -12.73 -7.47 20.33
CA GLU A 114 -14.07 -7.36 19.76
C GLU A 114 -14.07 -7.58 18.24
N PHE A 115 -13.06 -7.07 17.54
CA PHE A 115 -12.90 -7.34 16.11
C PHE A 115 -12.56 -8.81 15.82
N ARG A 116 -11.75 -9.46 16.67
CA ARG A 116 -11.53 -10.92 16.57
C ARG A 116 -12.84 -11.68 16.67
N LYS A 117 -13.68 -11.32 17.64
CA LYS A 117 -15.00 -11.92 17.85
C LYS A 117 -15.93 -11.68 16.65
N TYR A 118 -15.98 -10.45 16.13
CA TYR A 118 -16.72 -10.12 14.92
C TYR A 118 -16.28 -11.00 13.73
N CYS A 119 -14.97 -11.22 13.59
CA CYS A 119 -14.39 -12.07 12.55
C CYS A 119 -14.53 -13.57 12.81
N GLY A 120 -15.23 -14.00 13.86
CA GLY A 120 -15.41 -15.42 14.21
C GLY A 120 -14.12 -16.13 14.63
N LEU A 121 -13.07 -15.37 14.99
CA LEU A 121 -11.79 -15.92 15.44
C LEU A 121 -11.88 -16.40 16.89
N LYS A 122 -10.99 -17.32 17.27
CA LYS A 122 -10.90 -17.81 18.65
C LYS A 122 -10.71 -16.64 19.62
N ALA A 123 -11.59 -16.57 20.62
CA ALA A 123 -11.52 -15.60 21.70
C ALA A 123 -10.25 -15.77 22.54
N ILE A 124 -9.71 -14.66 23.02
CA ILE A 124 -8.56 -14.64 23.93
C ILE A 124 -9.10 -14.77 25.35
N ARG A 125 -8.77 -15.86 26.04
CA ARG A 125 -9.24 -16.12 27.43
C ARG A 125 -8.10 -16.10 28.44
N SER A 126 -6.86 -16.04 27.97
CA SER A 126 -5.68 -16.00 28.81
C SER A 126 -4.49 -15.38 28.08
N VAL A 127 -3.45 -15.05 28.84
CA VAL A 127 -2.15 -14.62 28.31
C VAL A 127 -1.56 -15.67 27.36
N GLN A 128 -1.78 -16.96 27.61
CA GLN A 128 -1.31 -18.05 26.74
C GLN A 128 -2.08 -18.13 25.41
N ASP A 129 -3.35 -17.73 25.37
CA ASP A 129 -4.06 -17.58 24.10
C ASP A 129 -3.48 -16.38 23.32
N LEU A 130 -3.24 -15.26 24.00
CA LEU A 130 -2.66 -14.06 23.38
C LEU A 130 -1.27 -14.33 22.79
N SER A 131 -0.39 -15.06 23.50
CA SER A 131 0.97 -15.37 23.02
C SER A 131 1.02 -16.31 21.82
N LYS A 132 -0.01 -17.14 21.63
CA LYS A 132 -0.13 -17.96 20.42
C LYS A 132 -0.47 -17.11 19.20
N ILE A 133 -1.25 -16.05 19.38
CA ILE A 133 -1.75 -15.16 18.32
C ILE A 133 -0.69 -14.10 17.94
N MET A 134 -0.03 -13.51 18.93
CA MET A 134 0.89 -12.40 18.72
C MET A 134 2.29 -12.87 18.33
N VAL A 135 3.04 -12.02 17.63
CA VAL A 135 4.45 -12.24 17.27
C VAL A 135 5.26 -12.58 18.53
N GLU A 136 6.22 -13.49 18.40
CA GLU A 136 7.01 -14.00 19.52
C GLU A 136 7.66 -12.86 20.33
N GLY A 137 7.54 -12.92 21.66
CA GLY A 137 8.10 -11.92 22.58
C GLY A 137 7.34 -10.58 22.64
N SER A 138 6.21 -10.43 21.95
CA SER A 138 5.42 -9.19 21.99
C SER A 138 4.37 -9.14 23.10
N THR A 139 3.86 -10.29 23.56
CA THR A 139 2.79 -10.37 24.57
C THR A 139 3.16 -9.63 25.86
N ASP A 140 4.36 -9.87 26.40
CA ASP A 140 4.81 -9.20 27.63
C ASP A 140 4.97 -7.69 27.45
N LYS A 141 5.30 -7.23 26.23
CA LYS A 141 5.41 -5.80 25.92
C LYS A 141 4.02 -5.16 25.89
N LEU A 142 3.04 -5.83 25.29
CA LEU A 142 1.65 -5.39 25.28
C LEU A 142 1.10 -5.32 26.70
N LEU A 143 1.26 -6.38 27.50
CA LEU A 143 0.75 -6.43 28.87
C LEU A 143 1.49 -5.51 29.86
N LYS A 144 2.60 -4.89 29.46
CA LYS A 144 3.22 -3.77 30.19
C LYS A 144 2.54 -2.44 29.92
N GLN A 145 1.90 -2.28 28.77
CA GLN A 145 1.25 -1.03 28.34
C GLN A 145 -0.26 -1.05 28.57
N TYR A 146 -0.87 -2.23 28.48
CA TYR A 146 -2.31 -2.44 28.68
C TYR A 146 -2.57 -3.21 29.96
N ARG A 147 -3.66 -2.86 30.64
CA ARG A 147 -4.09 -3.56 31.86
C ARG A 147 -4.56 -4.98 31.54
N ASP A 148 -5.32 -5.14 30.47
CA ASP A 148 -5.81 -6.43 29.99
C ASP A 148 -5.74 -6.53 28.46
N TRP A 149 -5.75 -7.75 27.91
CA TRP A 149 -5.79 -7.96 26.46
C TRP A 149 -7.07 -7.43 25.80
N THR A 150 -8.15 -7.25 26.57
CA THR A 150 -9.38 -6.62 26.09
C THR A 150 -9.25 -5.12 25.80
N ASP A 151 -8.20 -4.47 26.32
CA ASP A 151 -7.98 -3.02 26.18
C ASP A 151 -7.12 -2.67 24.96
N ILE A 152 -6.52 -3.66 24.30
CA ILE A 152 -5.62 -3.43 23.16
C ILE A 152 -6.40 -2.83 22.00
N GLU A 153 -6.00 -1.66 21.51
CA GLU A 153 -6.60 -1.05 20.33
C GLU A 153 -6.45 -1.96 19.10
N LEU A 154 -7.44 -1.93 18.19
CA LEU A 154 -7.42 -2.72 16.96
C LEU A 154 -6.11 -2.60 16.18
N LEU A 155 -5.63 -1.36 15.96
CA LEU A 155 -4.41 -1.12 15.19
C LEU A 155 -3.20 -1.81 15.83
N VAL A 156 -3.03 -1.64 17.14
CA VAL A 156 -1.89 -2.21 17.88
C VAL A 156 -1.97 -3.73 17.86
N GLY A 157 -3.13 -4.31 18.16
CA GLY A 157 -3.32 -5.75 18.11
C GLY A 157 -3.10 -6.33 16.72
N ALA A 158 -3.54 -5.64 15.66
CA ALA A 158 -3.35 -6.07 14.28
C ALA A 158 -1.88 -6.02 13.83
N LEU A 159 -1.10 -5.04 14.27
CA LEU A 159 0.32 -4.92 13.94
C LEU A 159 1.21 -5.91 14.71
N PHE A 160 0.74 -6.42 15.86
CA PHE A 160 1.41 -7.48 16.62
C PHE A 160 0.87 -8.88 16.33
N GLU A 161 -0.23 -9.03 15.60
CA GLU A 161 -0.77 -10.33 15.22
C GLU A 161 0.14 -11.01 14.19
N LYS A 162 0.44 -12.30 14.38
CA LYS A 162 1.22 -13.07 13.41
C LYS A 162 0.54 -13.03 12.03
N HIS A 163 1.36 -12.83 11.00
CA HIS A 163 0.87 -12.86 9.63
C HIS A 163 0.46 -14.27 9.23
N GLU A 164 -0.56 -14.36 8.38
CA GLU A 164 -0.91 -15.60 7.68
C GLU A 164 0.11 -15.90 6.57
N ASP A 165 0.20 -17.17 6.17
CA ASP A 165 1.04 -17.57 5.05
C ASP A 165 0.67 -16.79 3.78
N ASP A 166 1.70 -16.31 3.07
CA ASP A 166 1.59 -15.43 1.89
C ASP A 166 0.78 -14.13 2.10
N SER A 167 0.59 -13.71 3.36
CA SER A 167 -0.08 -12.46 3.74
C SER A 167 0.89 -11.48 4.41
N MET A 168 0.59 -10.18 4.29
CA MET A 168 1.30 -9.12 5.02
C MET A 168 0.55 -8.68 6.29
N VAL A 169 -0.54 -9.37 6.62
CA VAL A 169 -1.38 -9.06 7.76
C VAL A 169 -1.88 -10.34 8.43
N GLY A 170 -2.19 -10.25 9.72
CA GLY A 170 -2.80 -11.35 10.47
C GLY A 170 -4.28 -11.59 10.16
N PRO A 171 -4.86 -12.68 10.69
CA PRO A 171 -6.26 -13.08 10.45
C PRO A 171 -7.30 -11.99 10.68
N THR A 172 -7.15 -11.17 11.72
CA THR A 172 -8.13 -10.14 12.08
C THR A 172 -8.20 -9.07 11.00
N MET A 173 -7.04 -8.54 10.61
CA MET A 173 -6.96 -7.49 9.58
C MET A 173 -7.31 -8.05 8.19
N ARG A 174 -6.96 -9.31 7.89
CA ARG A 174 -7.39 -10.00 6.67
C ARG A 174 -8.92 -10.05 6.55
N CYS A 175 -9.61 -10.40 7.63
CA CYS A 175 -11.07 -10.40 7.70
C CYS A 175 -11.65 -9.00 7.43
N ILE A 176 -11.16 -7.97 8.14
CA ILE A 176 -11.66 -6.59 8.01
C ILE A 176 -11.45 -6.05 6.58
N ILE A 177 -10.24 -6.23 6.03
CA ILE A 177 -9.90 -5.80 4.67
C ILE A 177 -10.80 -6.51 3.66
N ARG A 178 -10.97 -7.83 3.78
CA ARG A 178 -11.82 -8.62 2.89
C ARG A 178 -13.27 -8.15 2.91
N GLU A 179 -13.84 -7.97 4.11
CA GLU A 179 -15.21 -7.50 4.26
C GLU A 179 -15.40 -6.12 3.63
N GLN A 180 -14.48 -5.19 3.86
CA GLN A 180 -14.55 -3.85 3.26
C GLN A 180 -14.49 -3.91 1.73
N PHE A 181 -13.60 -4.72 1.15
CA PHE A 181 -13.50 -4.87 -0.29
C PHE A 181 -14.74 -5.50 -0.92
N ILE A 182 -15.27 -6.58 -0.32
CA ILE A 182 -16.46 -7.27 -0.82
C ILE A 182 -17.62 -6.28 -0.83
N ARG A 183 -17.85 -5.56 0.27
CA ARG A 183 -18.92 -4.57 0.38
C ARG A 183 -18.75 -3.44 -0.61
N THR A 184 -17.53 -2.93 -0.79
CA THR A 184 -17.23 -1.86 -1.75
C THR A 184 -17.54 -2.30 -3.18
N ARG A 185 -17.13 -3.51 -3.57
CA ARG A 185 -17.43 -4.08 -4.89
C ARG A 185 -18.92 -4.29 -5.09
N MET A 186 -19.59 -4.92 -4.12
CA MET A 186 -21.01 -5.25 -4.24
C MET A 186 -21.92 -4.02 -4.24
N ALA A 187 -21.55 -2.96 -3.52
CA ALA A 187 -22.33 -1.73 -3.45
C ALA A 187 -22.06 -0.77 -4.63
N ASP A 188 -21.04 -1.03 -5.45
CA ASP A 188 -20.72 -0.20 -6.61
C ASP A 188 -21.53 -0.63 -7.83
N ARG A 189 -22.62 0.09 -8.11
CA ARG A 189 -23.47 -0.13 -9.29
C ARG A 189 -22.75 0.06 -10.63
N TYR A 190 -21.56 0.66 -10.63
CA TYR A 190 -20.72 0.87 -11.81
C TYR A 190 -19.45 0.04 -11.76
N PHE A 191 -19.40 -0.99 -10.91
CA PHE A 191 -18.25 -1.85 -10.86
C PHE A 191 -18.00 -2.47 -12.25
N TYR A 192 -16.76 -2.36 -12.73
CA TYR A 192 -16.43 -2.46 -14.16
C TYR A 192 -16.80 -3.79 -14.84
N ASP A 193 -16.93 -4.88 -14.09
CA ASP A 193 -17.24 -6.21 -14.62
C ASP A 193 -18.72 -6.61 -14.46
N LEU A 194 -19.58 -5.66 -14.09
CA LEU A 194 -21.02 -5.87 -14.07
C LEU A 194 -21.62 -5.83 -15.49
N PRO A 195 -22.75 -6.55 -15.72
CA PRO A 195 -23.46 -6.49 -17.00
C PRO A 195 -23.84 -5.06 -17.40
N ASN A 196 -23.78 -4.77 -18.69
CA ASN A 196 -24.16 -3.50 -19.31
C ASN A 196 -23.30 -2.27 -18.90
N ILE A 197 -22.19 -2.44 -18.17
CA ILE A 197 -21.25 -1.34 -17.89
C ILE A 197 -20.27 -1.15 -19.05
N PHE A 198 -19.66 -2.23 -19.49
CA PHE A 198 -18.82 -2.29 -20.69
C PHE A 198 -19.29 -3.45 -21.55
N ASN A 199 -19.16 -3.32 -22.87
CA ASN A 199 -19.36 -4.45 -23.76
C ASN A 199 -18.18 -5.45 -23.66
N GLU A 200 -18.35 -6.66 -24.20
CA GLU A 200 -17.35 -7.72 -24.11
C GLU A 200 -15.97 -7.33 -24.69
N TYR A 201 -15.94 -6.54 -25.76
CA TYR A 201 -14.70 -6.07 -26.37
C TYR A 201 -13.97 -5.06 -25.48
N GLN A 202 -14.71 -4.10 -24.94
CA GLN A 202 -14.20 -3.12 -23.98
C GLN A 202 -13.69 -3.79 -22.70
N LEU A 203 -14.47 -4.73 -22.14
CA LEU A 203 -14.08 -5.46 -20.94
C LEU A 203 -12.83 -6.33 -21.16
N THR A 204 -12.70 -6.92 -22.34
CA THR A 204 -11.49 -7.65 -22.75
C THR A 204 -10.27 -6.75 -22.76
N GLU A 205 -10.39 -5.51 -23.23
CA GLU A 205 -9.29 -4.55 -23.19
C GLU A 205 -8.96 -4.06 -21.78
N ILE A 206 -9.97 -3.78 -20.94
CA ILE A 206 -9.76 -3.39 -19.54
C ILE A 206 -9.00 -4.47 -18.76
N ARG A 207 -9.35 -5.75 -18.96
CA ARG A 207 -8.70 -6.89 -18.27
C ARG A 207 -7.24 -7.10 -18.66
N LYS A 208 -6.77 -6.54 -19.77
CA LYS A 208 -5.35 -6.58 -20.18
C LYS A 208 -4.50 -5.56 -19.42
N VAL A 209 -5.11 -4.52 -18.84
CA VAL A 209 -4.38 -3.42 -18.21
C VAL A 209 -3.58 -3.93 -17.02
N THR A 210 -2.31 -3.53 -16.96
CA THR A 210 -1.40 -3.79 -15.84
C THR A 210 -0.87 -2.47 -15.30
N LEU A 211 -0.45 -2.43 -14.03
CA LEU A 211 0.24 -1.25 -13.50
C LEU A 211 1.55 -0.95 -14.27
N ALA A 212 2.21 -1.98 -14.81
CA ALA A 212 3.37 -1.82 -15.68
C ALA A 212 3.02 -1.01 -16.95
N ARG A 213 1.88 -1.31 -17.58
CA ARG A 213 1.38 -0.56 -18.74
C ARG A 213 1.10 0.90 -18.38
N ILE A 214 0.45 1.14 -17.23
CA ILE A 214 0.17 2.50 -16.75
C ILE A 214 1.47 3.29 -16.60
N PHE A 215 2.49 2.72 -15.96
CA PHE A 215 3.80 3.36 -15.83
C PHE A 215 4.47 3.63 -17.19
N CYS A 216 4.45 2.65 -18.10
CA CYS A 216 5.04 2.80 -19.41
C CYS A 216 4.34 3.85 -20.30
N ASP A 217 3.03 4.08 -20.16
CA ASP A 217 2.30 5.08 -20.96
C ASP A 217 2.37 6.50 -20.39
N ASN A 218 2.63 6.66 -19.08
CA ASN A 218 2.50 7.93 -18.37
C ASN A 218 3.82 8.44 -17.76
N SER A 219 4.96 7.92 -18.23
CA SER A 219 6.30 8.37 -17.80
C SER A 219 7.07 8.88 -19.02
N ASN A 220 7.97 9.84 -18.81
CA ASN A 220 8.67 10.48 -19.92
C ASN A 220 9.80 9.60 -20.47
N ASN A 221 10.58 8.97 -19.59
CA ASN A 221 11.78 8.21 -19.97
C ASN A 221 11.81 6.79 -19.42
N VAL A 222 10.65 6.18 -19.14
CA VAL A 222 10.56 4.77 -18.74
C VAL A 222 10.33 3.91 -19.98
N THR A 223 11.35 3.15 -20.38
CA THR A 223 11.35 2.30 -21.57
C THR A 223 11.32 0.81 -21.23
N MET A 224 11.61 0.45 -19.97
CA MET A 224 11.59 -0.90 -19.43
C MET A 224 10.87 -0.97 -18.09
N MET A 225 10.05 -2.00 -17.93
CA MET A 225 9.29 -2.23 -16.71
C MET A 225 9.11 -3.73 -16.45
N GLN A 226 8.99 -4.11 -15.17
CA GLN A 226 8.63 -5.47 -14.81
C GLN A 226 7.11 -5.69 -14.90
N LYS A 227 6.69 -6.89 -15.31
CA LYS A 227 5.27 -7.21 -15.49
C LYS A 227 4.49 -7.22 -14.17
N LYS A 228 5.09 -7.74 -13.10
CA LYS A 228 4.45 -7.92 -11.78
C LYS A 228 4.92 -6.84 -10.81
N VAL A 229 4.55 -5.58 -11.05
CA VAL A 229 5.02 -4.38 -10.31
C VAL A 229 4.98 -4.48 -8.77
N PHE A 230 4.09 -5.29 -8.21
CA PHE A 230 3.99 -5.51 -6.76
C PHE A 230 5.03 -6.49 -6.19
N LEU A 231 5.79 -7.19 -7.03
CA LEU A 231 6.87 -8.10 -6.63
C LEU A 231 8.23 -7.42 -6.80
N ILE A 232 9.23 -7.92 -6.11
CA ILE A 232 10.62 -7.52 -6.34
C ILE A 232 11.07 -8.11 -7.69
N PRO A 233 11.53 -7.30 -8.65
CA PRO A 233 12.01 -7.84 -9.92
C PRO A 233 13.40 -8.45 -9.76
N ALA A 234 13.64 -9.58 -10.40
CA ALA A 234 14.99 -9.93 -10.84
C ALA A 234 15.34 -9.10 -12.08
N MET A 235 16.64 -8.88 -12.36
CA MET A 235 17.05 -8.13 -13.56
C MET A 235 16.50 -8.75 -14.86
N ALA A 236 16.37 -10.08 -14.91
CA ALA A 236 15.79 -10.80 -16.05
C ALA A 236 14.28 -10.55 -16.25
N ASP A 237 13.59 -9.98 -15.26
CA ASP A 237 12.14 -9.74 -15.30
C ASP A 237 11.77 -8.42 -16.02
N LEU A 238 12.75 -7.57 -16.32
CA LEU A 238 12.51 -6.31 -17.03
C LEU A 238 12.18 -6.57 -18.50
N GLN A 239 11.11 -5.93 -18.97
CA GLN A 239 10.63 -6.02 -20.34
C GLN A 239 10.53 -4.64 -20.95
N LEU A 240 10.84 -4.52 -22.24
CA LEU A 240 10.60 -3.29 -22.98
C LEU A 240 9.10 -2.92 -22.90
N CYS A 241 8.82 -1.64 -22.71
CA CYS A 241 7.47 -1.11 -22.63
C CYS A 241 6.67 -1.29 -23.92
N ASN A 242 7.32 -1.52 -25.06
CA ASN A 242 6.66 -1.86 -26.34
C ASN A 242 6.51 -3.37 -26.55
N SER A 243 6.97 -4.21 -25.62
CA SER A 243 6.85 -5.66 -25.68
C SER A 243 5.40 -6.10 -25.61
N ARG A 244 5.07 -7.19 -26.31
CA ARG A 244 3.76 -7.86 -26.22
C ARG A 244 3.46 -8.37 -24.80
N LEU A 245 4.47 -8.49 -23.95
CA LEU A 245 4.34 -8.88 -22.55
C LEU A 245 3.74 -7.77 -21.66
N ILE A 246 3.79 -6.51 -22.12
CA ILE A 246 3.15 -5.33 -21.49
C ILE A 246 2.13 -4.76 -22.50
N PRO A 247 0.97 -5.43 -22.65
CA PRO A 247 0.02 -5.13 -23.72
C PRO A 247 -0.54 -3.71 -23.59
N LYS A 248 -0.72 -3.04 -24.73
CA LYS A 248 -1.46 -1.79 -24.83
C LYS A 248 -2.96 -2.05 -24.87
N ILE A 249 -3.72 -1.08 -24.39
CA ILE A 249 -5.18 -1.07 -24.48
C ILE A 249 -5.59 -0.65 -25.90
N ASN A 250 -6.49 -1.40 -26.53
CA ASN A 250 -7.08 -1.01 -27.81
C ASN A 250 -8.31 -0.11 -27.60
N ILE A 251 -8.13 1.20 -27.62
CA ILE A 251 -9.22 2.18 -27.40
C ILE A 251 -10.24 2.25 -28.55
N ASN A 252 -10.00 1.58 -29.69
CA ASN A 252 -10.94 1.61 -30.82
C ASN A 252 -12.31 1.01 -30.47
N HIS A 253 -12.40 0.17 -29.43
CA HIS A 253 -13.67 -0.37 -28.93
C HIS A 253 -14.56 0.67 -28.21
N TRP A 254 -14.08 1.91 -28.05
CA TRP A 254 -14.85 3.07 -27.57
C TRP A 254 -15.21 4.06 -28.68
N SER A 255 -14.86 3.75 -29.94
CA SER A 255 -15.24 4.62 -31.05
C SER A 255 -16.76 4.61 -31.27
N GLU A 256 -17.34 5.80 -31.34
CA GLU A 256 -18.74 6.02 -31.71
C GLU A 256 -18.79 6.67 -33.10
N MET A 257 -19.67 6.21 -33.97
CA MET A 257 -19.91 6.90 -35.23
C MET A 257 -20.66 8.20 -34.93
N VAL A 258 -20.08 9.33 -35.34
CA VAL A 258 -20.77 10.62 -35.28
C VAL A 258 -21.91 10.57 -36.30
N ASP A 259 -23.14 10.56 -35.80
CA ASP A 259 -24.33 10.53 -36.63
C ASP A 259 -24.52 11.91 -37.29
N THR A 260 -23.94 12.10 -38.48
CA THR A 260 -23.96 13.38 -39.22
C THR A 260 -25.32 13.73 -39.83
N PHE A 261 -26.34 12.91 -39.62
CA PHE A 261 -27.66 13.02 -40.27
C PHE A 261 -28.78 13.59 -39.38
N LYS A 262 -28.50 14.05 -38.16
CA LYS A 262 -29.47 14.85 -37.38
C LYS A 262 -29.16 16.34 -37.53
N LYS A 263 -29.71 16.93 -38.61
CA LYS A 263 -29.96 18.37 -38.73
C LYS A 263 -31.43 18.65 -38.51
#